data_AF-A0A925L5F4-F1
#
_entry.id   AF-A0A925L5F4-F1
#
_cell.length_a   1.000
_cell.length_b   1.000
_cell.length_c   1.000
_cell.angle_alpha   90.00
_cell.angle_beta   90.00
_cell.angle_gamma   90.00
#
_symmetry.space_group_name_H-M   'P 1'
#
loop_
_entity.id
_entity.type
_entity.pdbx_description
1 polymer ?
#
loop_
_entity_poly.entity_id
_entity_poly.type
_entity_poly.pdbx_seq_one_letter_code
_entity_poly.pdbx_strand_id
1 'polypeptide(L)'
;GMRLGAGQVQRAHRMLRRLVRSASWSLTAVAAVVLPLSWPLASLFGSDREVTRQAAMLIALSCLFMPVWAASFVLPAGLRGAGDTRYALVVGTATMWGLRIMTGYLLGIVLGLGVVGVWLGMFGDWVVRGVLFRKRMRGTAWTRHRLLE
;
A
#
# COMPACT_ATOMS: atom_id res chain seq x y z
N GLY A 1 12.99 12.49 -9.50
CA GLY A 1 14.17 13.36 -9.37
C GLY A 1 14.60 13.89 -10.72
N MET A 2 15.32 13.10 -11.51
CA MET A 2 15.96 13.53 -12.77
C MET A 2 15.06 14.32 -13.73
N ARG A 3 13.85 13.81 -14.05
CA ARG A 3 12.91 14.50 -14.96
C ARG A 3 12.36 15.82 -14.42
N LEU A 4 12.25 15.95 -13.10
CA LEU A 4 11.88 17.23 -12.48
C LEU A 4 13.04 18.21 -12.51
N GLY A 5 14.28 17.73 -12.30
CA GLY A 5 15.49 18.54 -12.50
C GLY A 5 15.66 19.08 -13.91
N ALA A 6 15.26 18.31 -14.92
CA ALA A 6 15.30 18.74 -16.32
C ALA A 6 14.10 19.63 -16.72
N GLY A 7 13.28 20.12 -15.78
CA GLY A 7 12.08 20.92 -16.05
C GLY A 7 10.91 20.15 -16.70
N GLN A 8 11.02 18.83 -16.87
CA GLN A 8 10.05 18.00 -17.59
C GLN A 8 8.91 17.49 -16.69
N VAL A 9 8.16 18.41 -16.08
CA VAL A 9 7.12 18.13 -15.08
C VAL A 9 6.04 17.16 -15.59
N GLN A 10 5.52 17.38 -16.80
CA GLN A 10 4.48 16.54 -17.40
C GLN A 10 5.00 15.13 -17.67
N ARG A 11 6.28 14.98 -18.03
CA ARG A 11 6.91 13.65 -18.22
C ARG A 11 7.14 12.95 -16.88
N ALA A 12 7.42 13.68 -15.80
CA ALA A 12 7.49 13.12 -14.45
C ALA A 12 6.12 12.60 -13.99
N HIS A 13 5.03 13.36 -14.21
CA HIS A 13 3.66 12.90 -13.92
C HIS A 13 3.30 11.63 -14.70
N ARG A 14 3.58 11.60 -16.01
CA ARG A 14 3.32 10.42 -16.84
C ARG A 14 4.13 9.21 -16.39
N MET A 15 5.40 9.41 -16.02
CA MET A 15 6.26 8.33 -15.52
C MET A 15 5.71 7.72 -14.24
N LEU A 16 5.40 8.55 -13.24
CA LEU A 16 4.93 8.07 -11.95
C LEU A 16 3.61 7.31 -12.09
N ARG A 17 2.69 7.81 -12.93
CA ARG A 17 1.44 7.09 -13.24
C ARG A 17 1.68 5.75 -13.93
N ARG A 18 2.62 5.69 -14.88
CA ARG A 18 2.97 4.45 -15.57
C ARG A 18 3.59 3.44 -14.61
N LEU A 19 4.50 3.87 -13.75
CA LEU A 19 5.13 3.02 -12.73
C LEU A 19 4.13 2.43 -11.76
N VAL A 20 3.22 3.25 -11.23
CA VAL A 20 2.18 2.77 -10.32
C VAL A 20 1.26 1.78 -11.04
N ARG A 21 0.88 2.08 -12.29
CA ARG A 21 0.04 1.18 -13.09
C ARG A 21 0.74 -0.15 -13.39
N SER A 22 1.99 -0.13 -13.82
CA SER A 22 2.76 -1.34 -14.13
C SER A 22 3.05 -2.16 -12.87
N ALA A 23 3.39 -1.52 -11.75
CA ALA A 23 3.57 -2.19 -10.47
C ALA A 23 2.27 -2.82 -9.97
N SER A 24 1.15 -2.10 -10.09
CA SER A 24 -0.17 -2.64 -9.72
C SER A 24 -0.51 -3.88 -10.54
N TRP A 25 -0.35 -3.83 -11.87
CA TRP A 25 -0.62 -4.97 -12.74
C TRP A 25 0.29 -6.17 -12.46
N SER A 26 1.59 -5.95 -12.34
CA SER A 26 2.55 -7.03 -12.06
C SER A 26 2.28 -7.70 -10.72
N LEU A 27 2.08 -6.92 -9.65
CA LEU A 27 1.77 -7.46 -8.32
C LEU A 27 0.41 -8.17 -8.29
N THR A 28 -0.59 -7.65 -9.01
CA THR A 28 -1.91 -8.29 -9.10
C THR A 28 -1.83 -9.59 -9.89
N ALA A 29 -1.02 -9.66 -10.96
CA ALA A 29 -0.81 -10.89 -11.71
C ALA A 29 -0.16 -11.97 -10.85
N VAL A 30 0.87 -11.61 -10.08
CA VAL A 30 1.49 -12.53 -9.09
C VAL A 30 0.46 -12.95 -8.04
N ALA A 31 -0.33 -12.01 -7.51
CA ALA A 31 -1.37 -12.31 -6.53
C ALA A 31 -2.45 -13.25 -7.08
N ALA A 32 -2.82 -13.13 -8.35
CA ALA A 32 -3.78 -14.01 -9.02
C ALA A 32 -3.26 -15.45 -9.12
N VAL A 33 -1.95 -15.64 -9.32
CA VAL A 33 -1.32 -16.98 -9.31
C VAL A 33 -1.22 -17.54 -7.89
N VAL A 34 -0.94 -16.69 -6.90
CA VAL A 34 -0.82 -17.10 -5.49
C VAL A 34 -2.18 -17.43 -4.85
N LEU A 35 -3.26 -16.79 -5.31
CA LEU A 35 -4.61 -16.97 -4.76
C LEU A 35 -5.07 -18.44 -4.68
N PRO A 36 -5.03 -19.26 -5.76
CA PRO A 36 -5.37 -20.68 -5.68
C PRO A 36 -4.38 -21.50 -4.84
N LEU A 37 -3.16 -21.00 -4.63
CA LEU A 37 -2.12 -21.63 -3.83
C LEU A 37 -2.21 -21.25 -2.33
N SER A 38 -3.18 -20.44 -1.93
CA SER A 38 -3.33 -19.95 -0.55
C SER A 38 -3.41 -21.06 0.50
N TRP A 39 -4.19 -22.12 0.24
CA TRP A 39 -4.29 -23.27 1.14
C TRP A 39 -3.01 -24.13 1.17
N PRO A 40 -2.46 -24.59 0.03
CA PRO A 40 -1.17 -25.28 0.02
C PRO A 40 -0.07 -24.51 0.75
N LEU A 41 0.06 -23.20 0.48
CA LEU A 41 1.06 -22.35 1.13
C LEU A 41 0.83 -22.24 2.64
N ALA A 42 -0.42 -22.09 3.09
CA ALA A 42 -0.74 -22.06 4.51
C ALA A 42 -0.42 -23.39 5.22
N SER A 43 -0.69 -24.51 4.55
CA SER A 43 -0.47 -25.86 5.12
C SER A 43 1.00 -26.20 5.31
N LEU A 44 1.93 -25.49 4.67
CA LEU A 44 3.37 -25.66 4.91
C LEU A 44 3.81 -25.19 6.30
N PHE A 45 3.06 -24.27 6.91
CA PHE A 45 3.41 -23.65 8.20
C PHE A 45 2.51 -24.10 9.35
N GLY A 46 1.39 -24.77 9.06
CA GLY A 46 0.38 -25.13 10.06
C GLY A 46 0.39 -26.62 10.42
N SER A 47 0.50 -26.93 11.71
CA SER A 47 0.20 -28.26 12.26
C SER A 47 -1.29 -28.40 12.60
N ASP A 48 -1.94 -27.28 12.97
CA ASP A 48 -3.35 -27.19 13.31
C ASP A 48 -4.18 -26.73 12.10
N ARG A 49 -5.31 -27.42 11.88
CA ARG A 49 -6.25 -27.15 10.79
C ARG A 49 -6.93 -25.78 10.92
N GLU A 50 -7.19 -25.31 12.14
CA GLU A 50 -7.83 -24.00 12.35
C GLU A 50 -6.87 -22.86 12.02
N VAL A 51 -5.62 -22.95 12.47
CA VAL A 51 -4.56 -21.98 12.16
C VAL A 51 -4.30 -21.93 10.65
N THR A 52 -4.26 -23.10 9.99
CA THR A 52 -4.08 -23.21 8.54
C THR A 52 -5.22 -22.53 7.78
N ARG A 53 -6.47 -22.70 8.23
CA ARG A 53 -7.65 -22.07 7.63
C ARG A 53 -7.57 -20.55 7.74
N GLN A 54 -7.21 -20.02 8.91
CA GLN A 54 -7.05 -18.58 9.08
C GLN A 54 -5.91 -18.02 8.23
N ALA A 55 -4.76 -18.69 8.21
CA ALA A 55 -3.63 -18.29 7.37
C ALA A 55 -3.98 -18.28 5.87
N ALA A 56 -4.65 -19.32 5.36
CA ALA A 56 -5.10 -19.39 3.97
C ALA A 56 -6.05 -18.23 3.63
N MET A 57 -7.00 -17.94 4.51
CA MET A 57 -7.92 -16.81 4.34
C MET A 57 -7.18 -15.47 4.30
N LEU A 58 -6.22 -15.26 5.20
CA LEU A 58 -5.42 -14.02 5.25
C LEU A 58 -4.53 -13.86 4.01
N ILE A 59 -3.95 -14.95 3.51
CA ILE A 59 -3.21 -14.95 2.24
C ILE A 59 -4.15 -14.54 1.09
N ALA A 60 -5.32 -15.16 1.00
CA ALA A 60 -6.29 -14.85 -0.05
C ALA A 60 -6.76 -13.38 0.00
N LEU A 61 -7.06 -12.87 1.19
CA LEU A 61 -7.40 -11.45 1.37
C LEU A 61 -6.24 -10.53 1.00
N SER A 62 -5.00 -10.88 1.35
CA SER A 62 -3.80 -10.12 0.97
C SER A 62 -3.64 -10.03 -0.55
N CYS A 63 -3.88 -11.14 -1.25
CA CYS A 63 -3.86 -11.19 -2.70
C CYS A 63 -4.91 -10.24 -3.32
N LEU A 64 -6.11 -10.18 -2.74
CA LEU A 64 -7.18 -9.28 -3.22
C LEU A 64 -6.82 -7.79 -3.06
N PHE A 65 -6.14 -7.43 -1.96
CA PHE A 65 -5.74 -6.04 -1.67
C PHE A 65 -4.40 -5.64 -2.30
N MET A 66 -3.75 -6.52 -3.06
CA MET A 66 -2.46 -6.24 -3.71
C MET A 66 -2.43 -4.99 -4.62
N PRO A 67 -3.48 -4.66 -5.41
CA PRO A 67 -3.52 -3.42 -6.18
C PRO A 67 -3.48 -2.17 -5.29
N VAL A 68 -4.17 -2.22 -4.14
CA VAL A 68 -4.20 -1.12 -3.16
C VAL A 68 -2.84 -0.98 -2.49
N TRP A 69 -2.21 -2.10 -2.16
CA TRP A 69 -0.84 -2.12 -1.62
C TRP A 69 0.14 -1.46 -2.59
N ALA A 70 0.08 -1.79 -3.88
CA ALA A 70 0.93 -1.20 -4.90
C ALA A 70 0.79 0.33 -4.93
N ALA A 71 -0.43 0.86 -4.94
CA ALA A 71 -0.65 2.30 -4.88
C ALA A 71 -0.10 2.92 -3.57
N SER A 72 -0.28 2.23 -2.45
CA SER A 72 0.10 2.70 -1.11
C SER A 72 1.61 2.79 -0.90
N PHE A 73 2.39 1.94 -1.56
CA PHE A 73 3.84 1.85 -1.37
C PHE A 73 4.64 2.43 -2.55
N VAL A 74 4.16 2.30 -3.79
CA VAL A 74 4.87 2.79 -4.98
C VAL A 74 4.74 4.30 -5.14
N LEU A 75 3.55 4.87 -4.87
CA LEU A 75 3.36 6.33 -4.94
C LEU A 75 4.29 7.10 -3.99
N PRO A 76 4.36 6.79 -2.68
CA PRO A 76 5.26 7.52 -1.80
C PRO A 76 6.73 7.30 -2.13
N ALA A 77 7.13 6.13 -2.65
CA ALA A 77 8.48 5.93 -3.15
C ALA A 77 8.82 6.90 -4.29
N GLY A 78 7.89 7.09 -5.23
CA GLY A 78 8.03 8.08 -6.30
C GLY A 78 8.06 9.53 -5.79
N LEU A 79 7.23 9.87 -4.80
CA LEU A 79 7.21 11.20 -4.17
C LEU A 79 8.51 11.51 -3.42
N ARG A 80 9.05 10.55 -2.66
CA ARG A 80 10.37 10.67 -2.03
C ARG A 80 11.47 10.90 -3.07
N GLY A 81 11.46 10.12 -4.15
CA GLY A 81 12.39 10.31 -5.26
C GLY A 81 12.21 11.64 -6.01
N ALA A 82 11.11 12.37 -5.80
CA ALA A 82 10.84 13.70 -6.34
C ALA A 82 11.20 14.85 -5.38
N GLY A 83 11.59 14.55 -4.13
CA GLY A 83 11.88 15.54 -3.09
C GLY A 83 10.73 15.81 -2.13
N ASP A 84 9.54 15.24 -2.36
CA ASP A 84 8.37 15.37 -1.46
C ASP A 84 8.41 14.33 -0.33
N THR A 85 9.55 14.24 0.35
CA THR A 85 9.82 13.22 1.38
C THR A 85 9.07 13.51 2.66
N ARG A 86 8.94 14.78 3.06
CA ARG A 86 8.24 15.17 4.29
C ARG A 86 6.77 14.77 4.25
N TYR A 87 6.07 14.99 3.14
CA TYR A 87 4.67 14.57 3.00
C TYR A 87 4.55 13.04 3.08
N ALA A 88 5.43 12.31 2.39
CA ALA A 88 5.46 10.85 2.42
C ALA A 88 5.66 10.30 3.84
N LEU A 89 6.56 10.90 4.61
CA LEU A 89 6.84 10.50 6.00
C LEU A 89 5.66 10.82 6.94
N VAL A 90 5.14 12.05 6.90
CA VAL A 90 4.05 12.48 7.78
C VAL A 90 2.79 11.66 7.53
N VAL A 91 2.35 11.54 6.27
CA VAL A 91 1.16 10.75 5.92
C VAL A 91 1.38 9.28 6.26
N GLY A 92 2.55 8.73 5.95
CA GLY A 92 2.86 7.33 6.23
C GLY A 92 2.84 7.00 7.72
N THR A 93 3.34 7.90 8.56
CA THR A 93 3.38 7.73 10.01
C THR A 93 2.00 7.94 10.63
N ALA A 94 1.29 9.01 10.22
CA ALA A 94 -0.04 9.33 10.73
C ALA A 94 -1.07 8.23 10.41
N THR A 95 -1.05 7.70 9.19
CA THR A 95 -1.94 6.59 8.81
C THR A 95 -1.58 5.28 9.51
N MET A 96 -0.29 5.01 9.70
CA MET A 96 0.15 3.81 10.43
C MET A 96 -0.28 3.86 11.90
N TRP A 97 0.01 4.94 12.62
CA TRP A 97 -0.33 5.00 14.04
C TRP A 97 -1.82 5.30 14.26
N GLY A 98 -2.36 6.29 13.56
CA GLY A 98 -3.72 6.75 13.77
C GLY A 98 -4.76 5.79 13.18
N LEU A 99 -4.56 5.31 11.95
CA LEU A 99 -5.57 4.47 11.32
C LEU A 99 -5.32 2.99 11.62
N ARG A 100 -4.13 2.46 11.32
CA ARG A 100 -3.87 1.02 11.44
C ARG A 100 -3.93 0.51 12.88
N ILE A 101 -3.29 1.19 13.84
CA ILE A 101 -3.31 0.73 15.23
C ILE A 101 -4.69 0.92 15.87
N MET A 102 -5.32 2.08 15.68
CA MET A 102 -6.65 2.32 16.28
C MET A 102 -7.72 1.40 15.70
N THR A 103 -7.77 1.23 14.37
CA THR A 103 -8.75 0.32 13.75
C THR A 103 -8.41 -1.14 14.03
N GLY A 104 -7.13 -1.51 14.07
CA GLY A 104 -6.73 -2.87 14.46
C GLY A 104 -7.12 -3.20 15.90
N TYR A 105 -6.98 -2.26 16.84
CA TYR A 105 -7.41 -2.42 18.22
C TYR A 105 -8.95 -2.50 18.31
N LEU A 106 -9.66 -1.60 17.63
CA LEU A 106 -11.12 -1.57 17.62
C LEU A 106 -11.70 -2.87 17.02
N LEU A 107 -11.24 -3.25 15.83
CA LEU A 107 -11.77 -4.44 15.14
C LEU A 107 -11.29 -5.73 15.79
N GLY A 108 -10.02 -5.81 16.18
CA GLY A 108 -9.41 -7.02 16.72
C GLY A 108 -9.83 -7.32 18.16
N ILE A 109 -9.82 -6.31 19.03
CA ILE A 109 -10.04 -6.48 20.48
C ILE A 109 -11.47 -6.11 20.85
N VAL A 110 -11.92 -4.89 20.52
CA VAL A 110 -13.23 -4.40 20.99
C VAL A 110 -14.38 -5.16 20.32
N LEU A 111 -14.28 -5.44 19.03
CA LEU A 111 -15.28 -6.22 18.28
C LEU A 111 -15.00 -7.73 18.27
N GLY A 112 -13.91 -8.20 18.89
CA GLY A 112 -13.60 -9.61 19.02
C GLY A 112 -13.26 -10.35 17.71
N LEU A 113 -12.93 -9.64 16.62
CA LEU A 113 -12.56 -10.27 15.34
C LEU A 113 -11.13 -10.84 15.33
N GLY A 114 -10.38 -10.65 16.42
CA GLY A 114 -9.02 -11.18 16.59
C GLY A 114 -8.08 -10.76 15.47
N VAL A 115 -7.32 -11.72 14.93
CA VAL A 115 -6.32 -11.48 13.87
C VAL A 115 -6.93 -10.94 12.58
N VAL A 116 -8.17 -11.32 12.26
CA VAL A 116 -8.88 -10.84 11.07
C VAL A 116 -9.15 -9.35 11.19
N GLY A 117 -9.58 -8.89 12.37
CA GLY A 117 -9.80 -7.47 12.64
C GLY A 117 -8.54 -6.62 12.47
N VAL A 118 -7.39 -7.14 12.91
CA VAL A 118 -6.09 -6.47 12.73
C VAL A 118 -5.72 -6.34 11.25
N TRP A 119 -5.97 -7.37 10.45
CA TRP A 119 -5.74 -7.35 9.00
C TRP A 119 -6.68 -6.38 8.27
N LEU A 120 -7.96 -6.33 8.65
CA LEU A 120 -8.91 -5.35 8.12
C LEU A 120 -8.45 -3.92 8.41
N GLY A 121 -7.95 -3.64 9.62
CA GLY A 121 -7.35 -2.35 9.95
C GLY A 121 -6.14 -2.00 9.09
N MET A 122 -5.29 -2.97 8.78
CA MET A 122 -4.17 -2.79 7.85
C MET A 122 -4.65 -2.49 6.41
N PHE A 123 -5.65 -3.21 5.91
CA PHE A 123 -6.20 -2.93 4.58
C PHE A 123 -6.84 -1.54 4.51
N GLY A 124 -7.53 -1.12 5.57
CA GLY A 124 -8.04 0.24 5.70
C GLY A 124 -6.94 1.31 5.63
N ASP A 125 -5.81 1.09 6.33
CA ASP A 125 -4.63 1.95 6.23
C ASP A 125 -4.12 2.05 4.79
N TRP A 126 -4.00 0.94 4.08
CA TRP A 126 -3.57 0.97 2.68
C TRP A 126 -4.54 1.77 1.81
N VAL A 127 -5.86 1.56 1.95
CA VAL A 127 -6.85 2.32 1.16
C VAL A 127 -6.70 3.81 1.39
N VAL A 128 -6.68 4.25 2.65
CA VAL A 128 -6.58 5.69 2.98
C VAL A 128 -5.26 6.28 2.54
N ARG A 129 -4.15 5.59 2.81
CA ARG A 129 -2.80 5.99 2.39
C ARG A 129 -2.70 6.11 0.87
N GLY A 130 -3.20 5.12 0.14
CA GLY A 130 -3.28 5.12 -1.32
C GLY A 130 -4.08 6.30 -1.86
N VAL A 131 -5.23 6.62 -1.25
CA VAL A 131 -6.05 7.79 -1.63
C VAL A 131 -5.32 9.10 -1.36
N LEU A 132 -4.70 9.26 -0.18
CA LEU A 132 -3.96 10.47 0.18
C LEU A 132 -2.76 10.72 -0.74
N PHE A 133 -2.00 9.68 -1.08
CA PHE A 133 -0.88 9.81 -2.03
C PHE A 133 -1.36 10.03 -3.46
N ARG A 134 -2.47 9.41 -3.87
CA ARG A 134 -3.05 9.65 -5.19
C ARG A 134 -3.58 11.07 -5.33
N LYS A 135 -4.19 11.63 -4.28
CA LYS A 135 -4.62 13.04 -4.22
C LYS A 135 -3.40 13.96 -4.30
N ARG A 136 -2.33 13.68 -3.55
CA ARG A 136 -1.08 14.44 -3.60
C ARG A 136 -0.46 14.43 -5.00
N MET A 137 -0.38 13.27 -5.65
CA MET A 137 0.16 13.12 -7.00
C MET A 137 -0.62 13.93 -8.06
N ARG A 138 -1.93 14.12 -7.89
CA ARG A 138 -2.73 14.94 -8.81
C ARG A 138 -2.44 16.44 -8.68
N GLY A 139 -1.97 16.88 -7.52
CA GLY A 139 -1.58 18.27 -7.28
C GLY A 139 -0.23 18.62 -7.90
N THR A 140 0.13 19.90 -7.80
CA THR A 140 1.44 20.44 -8.23
C THR A 140 2.41 20.62 -7.06
N ALA A 141 1.95 20.46 -5.83
CA ALA A 141 2.77 20.72 -4.64
C ALA A 141 4.00 19.79 -4.56
N TRP A 142 3.86 18.53 -4.97
CA TRP A 142 4.97 17.57 -4.97
C TRP A 142 6.04 17.85 -6.04
N THR A 143 5.74 18.68 -7.05
CA THR A 143 6.70 19.06 -8.10
C THR A 143 7.42 20.36 -7.79
N ARG A 144 7.01 21.10 -6.76
CA ARG A 144 7.58 22.41 -6.38
C ARG A 144 8.84 22.31 -5.53
N HIS A 145 9.21 21.12 -5.06
CA HIS A 145 10.35 20.91 -4.17
C HIS A 145 11.74 21.02 -4.86
N ARG A 146 11.86 21.79 -5.96
CA ARG A 146 13.10 21.92 -6.74
C ARG A 146 13.28 23.26 -7.47
N LEU A 147 12.94 24.38 -6.81
CA LEU A 147 13.20 25.74 -7.33
C LEU A 147 14.16 26.55 -6.44
N LEU A 148 14.96 25.90 -5.58
CA LEU A 148 15.94 26.59 -4.75
C LEU A 148 17.27 25.84 -4.80
N GLU A 149 17.89 25.81 -5.97
CA GLU A 149 19.36 25.81 -6.18
C GLU A 149 19.66 26.52 -7.50
#